data_AF-A0AB39V0M4-F1
#
_entry.id   AF-A0AB39V0M4-F1
#
_cell.length_a   1.000
_cell.length_b   1.000
_cell.length_c   1.000
_cell.angle_alpha   90.00
_cell.angle_beta   90.00
_cell.angle_gamma   90.00
#
_symmetry.space_group_name_H-M   'P 1'
#
loop_
_entity.id
_entity.type
_entity.pdbx_description
1 polymer ?
#
loop_
_entity_poly.entity_id
_entity_poly.type
_entity_poly.pdbx_seq_one_letter_code
_entity_poly.pdbx_strand_id
1 'polypeptide(L)'
;MKLTTTQERILHAAAGRPSGDIEPLPPNVNAGIRQRVIDGLLKRGLIEFKGGYHRISAAGFEAIGKAPRPGSYRIGTKQARMIELMRRPEGASIDEIARETGWLPHTVRGTMTNALKKRLGMTIVSHKIDGQPRRYRIA
;
A
#
# COMPACT_ATOMS: atom_id res chain seq x y z
N MET A 1 -1.74 4.99 -26.51
CA MET A 1 -1.85 3.61 -27.06
C MET A 1 -2.94 2.88 -26.28
N LYS A 2 -3.86 2.18 -26.95
CA LYS A 2 -5.00 1.52 -26.30
C LYS A 2 -4.58 0.16 -25.72
N LEU A 3 -5.02 -0.17 -24.50
CA LEU A 3 -4.86 -1.50 -23.92
C LEU A 3 -5.64 -2.53 -24.73
N THR A 4 -5.13 -3.75 -24.85
CA THR A 4 -5.93 -4.85 -25.41
C THR A 4 -6.93 -5.35 -24.37
N THR A 5 -8.05 -5.91 -24.80
CA THR A 5 -9.10 -6.44 -23.89
C THR A 5 -8.55 -7.48 -22.90
N THR A 6 -7.57 -8.29 -23.32
CA THR A 6 -6.88 -9.25 -22.44
C THR A 6 -6.05 -8.53 -21.37
N GLN A 7 -5.28 -7.51 -21.75
CA GLN A 7 -4.46 -6.72 -20.81
C GLN A 7 -5.35 -6.00 -19.80
N GLU A 8 -6.42 -5.36 -20.28
CA GLU A 8 -7.41 -4.69 -19.44
C GLU A 8 -8.05 -5.67 -18.44
N ARG A 9 -8.51 -6.86 -18.88
CA ARG A 9 -9.04 -7.89 -17.98
C ARG A 9 -8.04 -8.33 -16.90
N ILE A 10 -6.77 -8.51 -17.25
CA ILE A 10 -5.73 -8.90 -16.29
C ILE A 10 -5.54 -7.79 -15.24
N LEU A 11 -5.44 -6.54 -15.68
CA LEU A 11 -5.27 -5.40 -14.77
C LEU A 11 -6.50 -5.20 -13.88
N HIS A 12 -7.71 -5.32 -14.42
CA HIS A 12 -8.94 -5.25 -13.63
C HIS A 12 -9.04 -6.36 -12.57
N ALA A 13 -8.62 -7.59 -12.91
CA ALA A 13 -8.58 -8.71 -11.98
C ALA A 13 -7.52 -8.48 -10.88
N ALA A 14 -6.31 -8.06 -11.27
CA ALA A 14 -5.23 -7.75 -10.34
C ALA A 14 -5.62 -6.65 -9.36
N ALA A 15 -6.24 -5.58 -9.85
CA ALA A 15 -6.71 -4.46 -9.03
C ALA A 15 -7.80 -4.84 -8.00
N GLY A 16 -8.51 -5.95 -8.21
CA GLY A 16 -9.48 -6.48 -7.25
C GLY A 16 -8.83 -7.20 -6.06
N ARG A 17 -7.56 -7.61 -6.17
CA ARG A 17 -6.86 -8.44 -5.19
C ARG A 17 -6.14 -7.57 -4.15
N PRO A 18 -6.14 -7.95 -2.85
CA PRO A 18 -5.43 -7.20 -1.81
C PRO A 18 -3.93 -7.06 -2.04
N SER A 19 -3.29 -8.06 -2.64
CA SER A 19 -1.86 -8.06 -2.96
C SER A 19 -1.52 -7.31 -4.26
N GLY A 20 -2.50 -7.18 -5.15
CA GLY A 20 -2.32 -6.63 -6.49
C GLY A 20 -1.74 -7.61 -7.52
N ASP A 21 -1.70 -8.91 -7.20
CA ASP A 21 -1.04 -9.90 -8.06
C ASP A 21 -1.80 -10.11 -9.35
N ILE A 22 -1.09 -10.29 -10.47
CA ILE A 22 -1.74 -10.59 -11.75
C ILE A 22 -2.20 -12.05 -11.85
N GLU A 23 -1.67 -12.93 -11.00
CA GLU A 23 -2.01 -14.35 -10.95
C GLU A 23 -3.17 -14.65 -9.99
N PRO A 24 -4.05 -15.62 -10.32
CA PRO A 24 -4.07 -16.40 -11.56
C PRO A 24 -4.52 -15.56 -12.76
N LEU A 25 -3.90 -15.82 -13.92
CA LEU A 25 -4.33 -15.25 -15.19
C LEU A 25 -5.70 -15.84 -15.64
N PRO A 26 -6.49 -15.07 -16.41
CA PRO A 26 -7.77 -15.56 -16.91
C PRO A 26 -7.58 -16.73 -17.90
N PRO A 27 -8.57 -17.63 -18.03
CA PRO A 27 -8.42 -18.91 -18.74
C PRO A 27 -8.11 -18.78 -20.23
N ASN A 28 -8.36 -17.61 -20.83
CA ASN A 28 -8.02 -17.31 -22.22
C ASN A 28 -6.53 -17.01 -22.44
N VAL A 29 -5.69 -17.06 -21.40
CA VAL A 29 -4.25 -16.85 -21.48
C VAL A 29 -3.53 -18.16 -21.19
N ASN A 30 -3.10 -18.84 -22.26
CA ASN A 30 -2.29 -20.05 -22.16
C ASN A 30 -0.81 -19.74 -21.87
N ALA A 31 -0.02 -20.77 -21.58
CA ALA A 31 1.40 -20.64 -21.22
C ALA A 31 2.25 -19.89 -22.28
N GLY A 32 1.98 -20.07 -23.57
CA GLY A 32 2.72 -19.41 -24.66
C GLY A 32 2.34 -17.94 -24.90
N ILE A 33 1.13 -17.53 -24.49
CA ILE A 33 0.69 -16.13 -24.54
C ILE A 33 1.08 -15.40 -23.26
N ARG A 34 1.11 -16.10 -22.12
CA ARG A 34 1.43 -15.57 -20.79
C ARG A 34 2.69 -14.72 -20.79
N GLN A 35 3.82 -15.28 -21.24
CA GLN A 35 5.10 -14.57 -21.16
C GLN A 35 5.08 -13.29 -22.00
N ARG A 36 4.56 -13.34 -23.23
CA ARG A 36 4.43 -12.17 -24.11
C ARG A 36 3.54 -11.07 -23.50
N VAL A 37 2.47 -11.45 -22.82
CA VAL A 37 1.59 -10.49 -22.14
C VAL A 37 2.31 -9.86 -20.94
N ILE A 38 3.00 -10.64 -20.12
CA ILE A 38 3.77 -10.16 -18.97
C ILE A 38 4.87 -9.21 -19.44
N ASP A 39 5.69 -9.61 -20.41
CA ASP A 39 6.77 -8.79 -20.95
C ASP A 39 6.24 -7.48 -21.53
N GLY A 40 5.11 -7.54 -22.25
CA GLY A 40 4.44 -6.36 -22.81
C GLY A 40 3.90 -5.41 -21.74
N LEU A 41 3.37 -5.93 -20.63
CA LEU A 41 2.90 -5.13 -19.50
C LEU A 41 4.07 -4.54 -18.69
N LEU A 42 5.16 -5.30 -18.49
CA LEU A 42 6.40 -4.84 -17.85
C LEU A 42 7.07 -3.73 -18.65
N LYS A 43 7.21 -3.91 -19.98
CA LYS A 43 7.81 -2.90 -20.87
C LYS A 43 7.05 -1.58 -20.85
N ARG A 44 5.74 -1.63 -20.58
CA ARG A 44 4.87 -0.44 -20.43
C ARG A 44 4.81 0.09 -18.99
N GLY A 45 5.49 -0.56 -18.05
CA GLY A 45 5.46 -0.20 -16.63
C GLY A 45 4.11 -0.39 -15.96
N LEU A 46 3.19 -1.17 -16.55
CA LEU A 46 1.82 -1.39 -16.02
C LEU A 46 1.78 -2.47 -14.92
N ILE A 47 2.80 -3.31 -14.89
CA ILE A 47 3.04 -4.29 -13.83
C ILE A 47 4.50 -4.18 -13.39
N GLU A 48 4.80 -4.70 -12.20
CA GLU A 48 6.14 -4.78 -11.62
C GLU A 48 6.39 -6.18 -11.04
N PHE A 49 7.64 -6.61 -10.99
CA PHE A 49 8.03 -7.84 -10.30
C PHE A 49 8.53 -7.51 -8.90
N LYS A 50 7.83 -7.97 -7.87
CA LYS A 50 8.14 -7.66 -6.47
C LYS A 50 7.80 -8.84 -5.56
N GLY A 51 8.75 -9.24 -4.72
CA GLY A 51 8.52 -10.32 -3.75
C GLY A 51 8.28 -11.69 -4.40
N GLY A 52 8.83 -11.93 -5.60
CA GLY A 52 8.73 -13.22 -6.30
C GLY A 52 7.51 -13.37 -7.22
N TYR A 53 6.66 -12.35 -7.33
CA TYR A 53 5.47 -12.37 -8.18
C TYR A 53 5.29 -11.06 -8.95
N HIS A 54 4.48 -11.14 -10.02
CA HIS A 54 4.09 -9.97 -10.81
C HIS A 54 2.81 -9.35 -10.23
N ARG A 55 2.85 -8.04 -10.02
CA ARG A 55 1.73 -7.27 -9.48
C ARG A 55 1.47 -6.02 -10.33
N ILE A 56 0.23 -5.53 -10.30
CA ILE A 56 -0.13 -4.26 -10.95
C ILE A 56 0.64 -3.09 -10.31
N SER A 57 1.18 -2.21 -11.15
CA SER A 57 1.89 -0.99 -10.72
C SER A 57 0.91 0.17 -10.55
N ALA A 58 1.38 1.31 -10.00
CA ALA A 58 0.57 2.53 -9.94
C ALA A 58 0.08 2.98 -11.33
N ALA A 59 0.95 2.96 -12.34
CA ALA A 59 0.59 3.27 -13.72
C ALA A 59 -0.43 2.27 -14.29
N GLY A 60 -0.35 1.00 -13.90
CA GLY A 60 -1.33 -0.02 -14.24
C GLY A 60 -2.72 0.28 -13.69
N PHE A 61 -2.79 0.74 -12.42
CA PHE A 61 -4.04 1.20 -11.80
C PHE A 61 -4.63 2.41 -12.53
N GLU A 62 -3.79 3.42 -12.81
CA GLU A 62 -4.19 4.62 -13.55
C GLU A 62 -4.73 4.28 -14.95
N ALA A 63 -4.06 3.35 -15.64
CA ALA A 63 -4.45 2.93 -16.99
C ALA A 63 -5.84 2.26 -17.07
N ILE A 64 -6.37 1.76 -15.96
CA ILE A 64 -7.73 1.19 -15.85
C ILE A 64 -8.68 2.09 -15.04
N GLY A 65 -8.30 3.35 -14.78
CA GLY A 65 -9.11 4.31 -14.04
C GLY A 65 -9.36 3.93 -12.57
N LYS A 66 -8.45 3.17 -11.95
CA LYS A 66 -8.53 2.78 -10.54
C LYS A 66 -7.38 3.39 -9.76
N ALA A 67 -7.54 3.47 -8.44
CA ALA A 67 -6.46 3.76 -7.51
C ALA A 67 -5.97 2.47 -6.82
N PRO A 68 -4.68 2.37 -6.45
CA PRO A 68 -4.20 1.30 -5.60
C PRO A 68 -5.01 1.25 -4.31
N ARG A 69 -5.47 0.07 -3.92
CA ARG A 69 -6.15 -0.09 -2.64
C ARG A 69 -5.12 0.05 -1.51
N PRO A 70 -5.42 0.82 -0.47
CA PRO A 70 -4.57 0.83 0.71
C PRO A 70 -4.50 -0.59 1.29
N GLY A 71 -3.31 -1.04 1.67
CA GLY A 71 -3.16 -2.36 2.29
C GLY A 71 -4.00 -2.49 3.57
N SER A 72 -4.34 -3.71 3.97
CA SER A 72 -4.91 -3.95 5.29
C SER A 72 -3.81 -4.11 6.35
N TYR A 73 -4.17 -3.89 7.61
CA TYR A 73 -3.32 -4.17 8.77
C TYR A 73 -4.01 -5.16 9.71
N ARG A 74 -3.19 -5.94 10.43
CA ARG A 74 -3.69 -6.91 11.41
C ARG A 74 -4.05 -6.23 12.73
N ILE A 75 -5.25 -6.49 13.21
CA ILE A 75 -5.72 -6.07 14.54
C ILE A 75 -4.88 -6.76 15.64
N GLY A 76 -4.71 -6.12 16.78
CA GLY A 76 -3.99 -6.67 17.94
C GLY A 76 -2.45 -6.61 17.84
N THR A 77 -1.90 -5.97 16.82
CA THR A 77 -0.44 -5.77 16.68
C THR A 77 0.02 -4.44 17.30
N LYS A 78 1.32 -4.30 17.60
CA LYS A 78 1.90 -3.00 18.01
C LYS A 78 1.63 -1.89 16.99
N GLN A 79 1.64 -2.23 15.70
CA GLN A 79 1.25 -1.30 14.62
C GLN A 79 -0.23 -0.89 14.74
N ALA A 80 -1.14 -1.83 15.05
CA ALA A 80 -2.54 -1.51 15.30
C ALA A 80 -2.72 -0.63 16.54
N ARG A 81 -1.96 -0.89 17.61
CA ARG A 81 -1.98 -0.04 18.82
C ARG A 81 -1.53 1.39 18.51
N MET A 82 -0.45 1.56 17.75
CA MET A 82 0.00 2.87 17.27
C MET A 82 -1.07 3.57 16.43
N ILE A 83 -1.74 2.86 15.52
CA ILE A 83 -2.85 3.41 14.71
C ILE A 83 -3.99 3.88 15.62
N GLU A 84 -4.36 3.12 16.65
CA GLU A 84 -5.40 3.48 17.62
C GLU A 84 -5.04 4.78 18.37
N LEU A 85 -3.81 4.88 18.88
CA LEU A 85 -3.30 6.10 19.54
C LEU A 85 -3.37 7.32 18.61
N MET A 86 -2.98 7.16 17.34
CA MET A 86 -2.99 8.26 16.37
C MET A 86 -4.37 8.57 15.79
N ARG A 87 -5.37 7.69 15.98
CA ARG A 87 -6.77 7.95 15.62
C ARG A 87 -7.51 8.76 16.66
N ARG A 88 -6.96 8.89 17.88
CA ARG A 88 -7.54 9.76 18.91
C ARG A 88 -7.62 11.21 18.39
N PRO A 89 -8.65 11.99 18.77
CA PRO A 89 -8.81 13.37 18.32
C PRO A 89 -7.56 14.23 18.52
N GLU A 90 -6.87 14.04 19.63
CA GLU A 90 -5.65 14.74 20.04
C GLU A 90 -4.37 14.18 19.41
N GLY A 91 -4.46 13.03 18.73
CA GLY A 91 -3.32 12.27 18.21
C GLY A 91 -2.41 11.75 19.31
N ALA A 92 -1.21 11.32 18.94
CA ALA A 92 -0.22 10.82 19.89
C ALA A 92 1.18 11.38 19.61
N SER A 93 1.95 11.60 20.67
CA SER A 93 3.37 11.94 20.53
C SER A 93 4.20 10.68 20.23
N ILE A 94 5.41 10.87 19.73
CA ILE A 94 6.32 9.74 19.49
C ILE A 94 6.66 9.01 20.80
N ASP A 95 6.85 9.76 21.89
CA ASP A 95 7.21 9.18 23.18
C ASP A 95 6.05 8.40 23.81
N GLU A 96 4.81 8.89 23.63
CA GLU A 96 3.60 8.18 24.03
C GLU A 96 3.47 6.85 23.28
N ILE A 97 3.65 6.85 21.95
CA ILE A 97 3.62 5.63 21.15
C ILE A 97 4.76 4.68 21.53
N ALA A 98 5.97 5.21 21.73
CA ALA A 98 7.15 4.44 22.13
C ALA A 98 6.89 3.69 23.45
N ARG A 99 6.33 4.38 24.44
CA ARG A 99 5.96 3.79 25.74
C ARG A 99 4.91 2.68 25.62
N GLU A 100 3.83 2.92 24.86
CA GLU A 100 2.71 1.97 24.73
C GLU A 100 3.08 0.72 23.92
N THR A 101 3.97 0.86 22.94
CA THR A 101 4.39 -0.24 22.06
C THR A 101 5.69 -0.92 22.51
N GLY A 102 6.46 -0.30 23.39
CA GLY A 102 7.83 -0.69 23.72
C GLY A 102 8.79 -0.57 22.53
N TRP A 103 8.54 0.38 21.63
CA TRP A 103 9.42 0.67 20.49
C TRP A 103 10.33 1.86 20.77
N LEU A 104 11.51 1.87 20.15
CA LEU A 104 12.35 3.06 20.15
C LEU A 104 11.72 4.17 19.31
N PRO A 105 11.98 5.45 19.63
CA PRO A 105 11.41 6.59 18.89
C PRO A 105 11.66 6.57 17.38
N HIS A 106 12.81 6.06 16.92
CA HIS A 106 13.10 5.95 15.48
C HIS A 106 12.31 4.82 14.80
N THR A 107 12.00 3.75 15.53
CA THR A 107 11.12 2.67 15.03
C THR A 107 9.70 3.18 14.84
N VAL A 108 9.20 4.01 15.77
CA VAL A 108 7.89 4.68 15.60
C VAL A 108 7.88 5.51 14.32
N ARG A 109 8.87 6.38 14.12
CA ARG A 109 9.01 7.21 12.90
C ARG A 109 9.11 6.37 11.62
N GLY A 110 9.88 5.28 11.67
CA GLY A 110 10.01 4.33 10.58
C GLY A 110 8.68 3.66 10.22
N THR A 111 7.91 3.22 11.22
CA THR A 111 6.59 2.63 11.04
C THR A 111 5.57 3.63 10.49
N MET A 112 5.57 4.88 10.97
CA MET A 112 4.72 5.95 10.41
C MET A 112 4.94 6.11 8.90
N THR A 113 6.21 6.16 8.50
CA THR A 113 6.58 6.44 7.11
C THR A 113 6.33 5.23 6.21
N ASN A 114 6.85 4.07 6.60
CA ASN A 114 6.87 2.90 5.72
C ASN A 114 5.57 2.09 5.81
N ALA A 115 5.07 1.83 7.01
CA ALA A 115 3.86 1.04 7.17
C ALA A 115 2.61 1.89 6.95
N LEU A 116 2.46 3.01 7.66
CA LEU A 116 1.21 3.76 7.64
C LEU A 116 1.04 4.57 6.35
N LYS A 117 2.00 5.46 6.02
CA LYS A 117 1.89 6.28 4.81
C LYS A 117 2.05 5.47 3.52
N LYS A 118 3.17 4.76 3.35
CA LYS A 118 3.48 4.09 2.07
C LYS A 118 2.65 2.83 1.82
N ARG A 119 2.54 1.93 2.81
CA ARG A 119 1.88 0.62 2.61
C ARG A 119 0.37 0.67 2.83
N LEU A 120 -0.09 1.38 3.86
CA LEU A 120 -1.52 1.48 4.20
C LEU A 120 -2.18 2.76 3.66
N GLY A 121 -1.45 3.62 2.95
CA GLY A 121 -2.02 4.82 2.33
C GLY A 121 -2.63 5.83 3.31
N MET A 122 -2.23 5.81 4.58
CA MET A 122 -2.83 6.67 5.61
C MET A 122 -2.25 8.07 5.56
N THR A 123 -3.13 9.07 5.63
CA THR A 123 -2.72 10.47 5.78
C THR A 123 -2.39 10.75 7.23
N ILE A 124 -1.17 11.23 7.50
CA ILE A 124 -0.76 11.61 8.86
C ILE A 124 -0.54 13.11 8.90
N VAL A 125 -1.33 13.79 9.73
CA VAL A 125 -1.15 15.20 10.06
C VAL A 125 -0.33 15.32 11.35
N SER A 126 0.44 16.40 11.47
CA SER A 126 1.18 16.69 12.70
C SER A 126 0.82 18.07 13.20
N HIS A 127 0.67 18.19 14.51
CA HIS A 127 0.41 19.46 15.17
C HIS A 127 1.41 19.65 16.32
N LYS A 128 1.88 20.88 16.52
CA LYS A 128 2.76 21.23 17.62
C LYS A 128 2.20 22.48 18.29
N ILE A 129 1.87 22.36 19.57
CA ILE A 129 1.54 23.48 20.45
C ILE A 129 2.83 23.90 21.16
N ASP A 130 3.00 25.19 21.40
CA ASP A 130 4.19 25.68 22.10
C ASP A 130 4.32 25.05 23.49
N GLY A 131 5.56 24.72 23.87
CA GLY A 131 5.86 23.98 25.11
C GLY A 131 5.39 22.51 25.15
N GLN A 132 4.69 21.99 24.14
CA GLN A 132 4.20 20.60 24.10
C GLN A 132 4.92 19.72 23.07
N PRO A 133 4.97 18.39 23.30
CA PRO A 133 5.50 17.47 22.29
C PRO A 133 4.64 17.51 21.02
N ARG A 134 5.30 17.38 19.85
CA ARG A 134 4.59 17.25 18.57
C ARG A 134 3.71 16.01 18.58
N ARG A 135 2.43 16.16 18.23
CA ARG A 135 1.46 15.07 18.15
C ARG A 135 1.11 14.76 16.69
N TYR A 136 0.87 13.49 16.42
CA TYR A 136 0.57 12.98 15.09
C TYR A 136 -0.80 12.31 15.09
N ARG A 137 -1.61 12.64 14.08
CA ARG A 137 -2.97 12.14 13.93
C ARG A 137 -3.18 11.54 12.54
N ILE A 138 -3.94 10.46 12.45
CA ILE A 138 -4.41 9.91 11.16
C ILE A 138 -5.67 10.67 10.73
N ALA A 139 -5.66 11.22 9.52
CA ALA A 139 -6.78 11.92 8.89
C ALA A 139 -7.53 11.02 7.91
#